data_AF-A0A0J7I0K5-F1
#
_entry.id   AF-A0A0J7I0K5-F1
#
_cell.length_a   1.000
_cell.length_b   1.000
_cell.length_c   1.000
_cell.angle_alpha   90.00
_cell.angle_beta   90.00
_cell.angle_gamma   90.00
#
_symmetry.space_group_name_H-M   'P 1'
#
loop_
_entity.id
_entity.type
_entity.pdbx_description
1 polymer ?
#
loop_
_entity_poly.entity_id
_entity_poly.type
_entity_poly.pdbx_seq_one_letter_code
_entity_poly.pdbx_strand_id
1 'polypeptide(L)'
;MKRKLQLSGIFILLFLVFVTGLKSTFDGFYGFYYENKTYQKPLIYTLSENIVQATPVNMFASYTGFDTGYGFYAPNVASDFLLSFELKDKNGNVLEEKLMPSFRKKESRVRYTTVFNMFLDKISADKGTYDSRYYQYLDLIIKQTAMNVMKENTKASHVTAKLYLYDYPTIADFNKGKVKENFILIDEFKY
;
A
#
# COMPACT_ATOMS: atom_id res chain seq x y z
N MET A 1 -0.94 -41.43 -4.39
CA MET A 1 -0.66 -40.31 -5.32
C MET A 1 -1.23 -38.97 -4.86
N LYS A 2 -2.53 -38.86 -4.52
CA LYS A 2 -3.17 -37.58 -4.15
C LYS A 2 -2.44 -36.78 -3.05
N ARG A 3 -2.01 -37.45 -1.97
CA ARG A 3 -1.26 -36.82 -0.86
C ARG A 3 0.08 -36.23 -1.28
N LYS A 4 0.83 -36.89 -2.17
CA LYS A 4 2.12 -36.37 -2.67
C LYS A 4 1.91 -35.13 -3.54
N LEU A 5 0.84 -35.12 -4.34
CA LEU A 5 0.48 -33.97 -5.17
C LEU A 5 0.08 -32.75 -4.32
N GLN A 6 -0.74 -32.98 -3.29
CA GLN A 6 -1.14 -31.94 -2.33
C GLN A 6 0.05 -31.36 -1.57
N LEU A 7 0.95 -32.22 -1.08
CA LEU A 7 2.17 -31.79 -0.40
C LEU A 7 3.08 -30.97 -1.33
N SER A 8 3.19 -31.36 -2.60
CA SER A 8 3.92 -30.59 -3.62
C SER A 8 3.29 -29.21 -3.83
N GLY A 9 1.97 -29.13 -3.95
CA GLY A 9 1.26 -27.85 -4.10
C GLY A 9 1.45 -26.92 -2.89
N ILE A 10 1.36 -27.46 -1.67
CA ILE A 10 1.62 -26.70 -0.44
C ILE A 10 3.06 -26.20 -0.41
N PHE A 11 4.03 -27.07 -0.76
CA PHE A 11 5.43 -26.70 -0.81
C PHE A 11 5.70 -25.58 -1.81
N ILE A 12 5.13 -25.67 -3.01
CA ILE A 12 5.22 -24.60 -4.03
C ILE A 12 4.66 -23.29 -3.48
N LEU A 13 3.49 -23.33 -2.83
CA LEU A 13 2.88 -22.13 -2.28
C LEU A 13 3.74 -21.50 -1.17
N LEU A 14 4.25 -22.30 -0.25
CA LEU A 14 5.16 -21.82 0.80
C LEU A 14 6.47 -21.27 0.22
N PHE A 15 6.99 -21.92 -0.82
CA PHE A 15 8.17 -21.45 -1.54
C PHE A 15 7.92 -20.09 -2.21
N LEU A 16 6.78 -19.91 -2.88
CA LEU A 16 6.42 -18.63 -3.48
C LEU A 16 6.27 -17.53 -2.43
N VAL A 17 5.60 -17.81 -1.29
CA VAL A 17 5.50 -16.85 -0.17
C VAL A 17 6.89 -16.46 0.34
N PHE A 18 7.79 -17.43 0.51
CA PHE A 18 9.15 -17.19 0.96
C PHE A 18 9.94 -16.33 -0.03
N VAL A 19 9.93 -16.69 -1.32
CA VAL A 19 10.69 -15.97 -2.36
C VAL A 19 10.16 -14.54 -2.56
N THR A 20 8.84 -14.35 -2.54
CA THR A 20 8.24 -13.01 -2.60
C THR A 20 8.60 -12.17 -1.39
N GLY A 21 8.59 -12.75 -0.19
CA GLY A 21 9.05 -12.07 1.04
C GLY A 21 10.54 -11.70 1.00
N LEU A 22 11.37 -12.60 0.45
CA LEU A 22 12.80 -12.37 0.28
C LEU A 22 13.08 -11.22 -0.70
N LYS A 23 12.42 -11.22 -1.85
CA LYS A 23 12.50 -10.13 -2.84
C LYS A 23 12.05 -8.80 -2.22
N SER A 24 10.92 -8.79 -1.53
CA SER A 24 10.40 -7.60 -0.85
C SER A 24 11.36 -7.05 0.22
N THR A 25 12.05 -7.94 0.94
CA THR A 25 13.06 -7.56 1.93
C THR A 25 14.27 -6.89 1.27
N PHE A 26 14.73 -7.43 0.13
CA PHE A 26 15.81 -6.81 -0.62
C PHE A 26 15.41 -5.46 -1.21
N ASP A 27 14.21 -5.35 -1.80
CA ASP A 27 13.70 -4.07 -2.29
C ASP A 27 13.62 -3.03 -1.17
N GLY A 28 13.11 -3.41 0.01
CA GLY A 28 13.05 -2.52 1.16
C GLY A 28 14.43 -2.09 1.65
N PHE A 29 15.36 -3.03 1.80
CA PHE A 29 16.72 -2.72 2.27
C PHE A 29 17.49 -1.85 1.29
N TYR A 30 17.52 -2.23 0.00
CA TYR A 30 18.29 -1.51 -1.01
C TYR A 30 17.60 -0.22 -1.46
N GLY A 31 16.27 -0.23 -1.57
CA GLY A 31 15.48 0.97 -1.84
C GLY A 31 15.66 2.03 -0.76
N PHE A 32 15.77 1.65 0.52
CA PHE A 32 15.92 2.60 1.60
C PHE A 32 17.38 3.04 1.84
N TYR A 33 18.32 2.10 2.00
CA TYR A 33 19.70 2.44 2.39
C TYR A 33 20.60 2.81 1.21
N TYR A 34 20.19 2.47 -0.02
CA TYR A 34 21.00 2.62 -1.23
C TYR A 34 20.28 3.37 -2.36
N GLU A 35 19.17 4.06 -2.08
CA GLU A 35 18.39 4.83 -3.08
C GLU A 35 19.26 5.74 -3.97
N ASN A 36 20.21 6.44 -3.36
CA ASN A 36 21.10 7.40 -4.02
C ASN A 36 22.52 6.85 -4.27
N LYS A 37 22.70 5.53 -4.22
CA LYS A 37 24.00 4.86 -4.37
C LYS A 37 23.92 3.81 -5.47
N THR A 38 24.93 3.73 -6.31
CA THR A 38 25.10 2.57 -7.19
C THR A 38 25.51 1.37 -6.35
N TYR A 39 24.74 0.28 -6.44
CA TYR A 39 25.02 -0.97 -5.76
C TYR A 39 24.87 -2.15 -6.72
N GLN A 40 25.60 -3.23 -6.45
CA GLN A 40 25.41 -4.48 -7.18
C GLN A 40 24.39 -5.33 -6.44
N LYS A 41 23.33 -5.75 -7.14
CA LYS A 41 22.33 -6.67 -6.60
C LYS A 41 23.01 -8.01 -6.26
N PRO A 42 22.88 -8.51 -5.01
CA PRO A 42 23.35 -9.85 -4.68
C PRO A 42 22.68 -10.92 -5.54
N LEU A 43 23.36 -12.03 -5.78
CA LEU A 43 22.83 -13.13 -6.59
C LEU A 43 21.46 -13.64 -6.07
N ILE A 44 21.28 -13.70 -4.75
CA ILE A 44 20.01 -14.13 -4.13
C ILE A 44 18.89 -13.12 -4.45
N TYR A 45 19.20 -11.81 -4.46
CA TYR A 45 18.22 -10.78 -4.82
C TYR A 45 17.79 -10.96 -6.28
N THR A 46 18.75 -11.04 -7.21
CA THR A 46 18.47 -11.25 -8.64
C THR A 46 17.68 -12.53 -8.92
N LEU A 47 18.01 -13.63 -8.23
CA LEU A 47 17.26 -14.88 -8.36
C LEU A 47 15.82 -14.74 -7.86
N SER A 48 15.63 -14.12 -6.69
CA SER A 48 14.29 -13.89 -6.14
C SER A 48 13.46 -12.97 -7.05
N GLU A 49 14.08 -11.94 -7.62
CA GLU A 49 13.46 -11.03 -8.58
C GLU A 49 13.03 -11.76 -9.85
N ASN A 50 13.90 -12.57 -10.45
CA ASN A 50 13.59 -13.34 -11.65
C ASN A 50 12.42 -14.32 -11.43
N ILE A 51 12.37 -14.98 -10.27
CA ILE A 51 11.28 -15.91 -9.94
C ILE A 51 9.95 -15.16 -9.77
N VAL A 52 9.96 -14.03 -9.07
CA VAL A 52 8.75 -13.21 -8.83
C VAL A 52 8.26 -12.55 -10.12
N GLN A 53 9.17 -12.11 -10.99
CA GLN A 53 8.83 -11.48 -12.28
C GLN A 53 8.39 -12.48 -13.35
N ALA A 54 8.59 -13.78 -13.15
CA ALA A 54 8.10 -14.79 -14.09
C ALA A 54 6.57 -14.66 -14.22
N THR A 55 6.07 -14.54 -15.46
CA THR A 55 4.67 -14.29 -15.78
C THR A 55 3.65 -15.08 -14.95
N PRO A 56 3.76 -16.42 -14.78
CA PRO A 56 2.79 -17.17 -14.01
C PRO A 56 2.83 -16.85 -12.50
N VAL A 57 4.01 -16.53 -11.97
CA VAL A 57 4.20 -16.17 -10.56
C VAL A 57 3.67 -14.76 -10.31
N ASN A 58 4.00 -13.81 -11.19
CA ASN A 58 3.51 -12.43 -11.13
C ASN A 58 1.97 -12.39 -11.18
N MET A 59 1.34 -13.04 -12.17
CA MET A 59 -0.12 -13.11 -12.26
C MET A 59 -0.77 -13.72 -11.01
N PHE A 60 -0.20 -14.81 -10.50
CA PHE A 60 -0.68 -15.43 -9.27
C PHE A 60 -0.53 -14.49 -8.08
N ALA A 61 0.63 -13.86 -7.92
CA ALA A 61 0.92 -12.96 -6.82
C ALA A 61 -0.01 -11.75 -6.82
N SER A 62 -0.24 -11.11 -7.97
CA SER A 62 -1.15 -9.96 -8.09
C SER A 62 -2.61 -10.35 -7.88
N TYR A 63 -3.04 -11.52 -8.36
CA TYR A 63 -4.43 -11.97 -8.15
C TYR A 63 -4.71 -12.32 -6.68
N THR A 64 -3.71 -12.88 -6.00
CA THR A 64 -3.81 -13.29 -4.59
C THR A 64 -3.42 -12.21 -3.59
N GLY A 65 -2.78 -11.14 -4.06
CA GLY A 65 -2.21 -10.07 -3.23
C GLY A 65 -0.91 -10.46 -2.53
N PHE A 66 -0.22 -11.52 -2.94
CA PHE A 66 1.06 -11.91 -2.33
C PHE A 66 2.21 -10.92 -2.62
N ASP A 67 2.10 -10.16 -3.70
CA ASP A 67 3.06 -9.11 -4.10
C ASP A 67 2.92 -7.81 -3.28
N THR A 68 1.90 -7.70 -2.44
CA THR A 68 1.63 -6.49 -1.62
C THR A 68 2.62 -6.27 -0.47
N GLY A 69 3.54 -7.22 -0.26
CA GLY A 69 4.60 -7.15 0.77
C GLY A 69 4.11 -7.53 2.17
N TYR A 70 4.88 -8.37 2.86
CA TYR A 70 4.65 -8.72 4.27
C TYR A 70 5.44 -7.77 5.19
N GLY A 71 5.17 -6.47 5.11
CA GLY A 71 5.90 -5.42 5.82
C GLY A 71 5.51 -5.23 7.28
N PHE A 72 5.43 -6.30 8.08
CA PHE A 72 4.83 -6.20 9.43
C PHE A 72 5.83 -6.01 10.59
N TYR A 73 7.16 -6.12 10.40
CA TYR A 73 8.12 -6.11 11.53
C TYR A 73 9.52 -5.51 11.26
N ALA A 74 9.66 -4.49 10.40
CA ALA A 74 10.91 -3.73 10.32
C ALA A 74 10.74 -2.36 11.01
N PRO A 75 11.68 -1.89 11.86
CA PRO A 75 11.54 -0.65 12.64
C PRO A 75 11.50 0.66 11.82
N ASN A 76 11.61 0.57 10.49
CA ASN A 76 11.46 1.68 9.54
C ASN A 76 10.37 1.31 8.52
N VAL A 77 9.15 1.03 8.99
CA VAL A 77 8.00 0.83 8.11
C VAL A 77 7.80 2.12 7.32
N ALA A 78 7.70 2.01 5.99
CA ALA A 78 7.31 3.12 5.13
C ALA A 78 6.12 3.84 5.75
N SER A 79 6.18 5.18 5.82
CA SER A 79 5.08 5.98 6.33
C SER A 79 3.78 5.49 5.69
N ASP A 80 2.87 4.98 6.53
CA ASP A 80 1.57 4.53 6.05
C ASP A 80 0.87 5.73 5.38
N PHE A 81 0.00 5.44 4.43
CA PHE A 81 -0.90 6.49 3.95
C PHE A 81 -2.16 6.48 4.81
N LEU A 82 -2.70 7.66 5.07
CA LEU A 82 -3.98 7.81 5.71
C LEU A 82 -4.97 8.40 4.70
N LEU A 83 -6.05 7.69 4.44
CA LEU A 83 -7.14 8.21 3.61
C LEU A 83 -8.29 8.69 4.51
N SER A 84 -8.50 10.00 4.56
CA SER A 84 -9.60 10.62 5.30
C SER A 84 -10.75 10.95 4.35
N PHE A 85 -11.97 10.74 4.80
CA PHE A 85 -13.21 11.04 4.08
C PHE A 85 -14.03 12.03 4.88
N GLU A 86 -14.26 13.20 4.30
CA GLU A 86 -15.13 14.25 4.84
C GLU A 86 -16.44 14.22 4.05
N LEU A 87 -17.52 13.79 4.70
CA LEU A 87 -18.85 13.68 4.12
C LEU A 87 -19.64 14.96 4.41
N LYS A 88 -20.25 15.55 3.38
CA LYS A 88 -21.08 16.76 3.51
C LYS A 88 -22.49 16.54 3.01
N ASP A 89 -23.42 17.26 3.63
CA ASP A 89 -24.79 17.38 3.11
C ASP A 89 -24.86 18.31 1.88
N LYS A 90 -26.07 18.49 1.35
CA LYS A 90 -26.34 19.36 0.20
C LYS A 90 -26.08 20.85 0.49
N ASN A 91 -26.08 21.23 1.76
CA ASN A 91 -25.86 22.60 2.22
C ASN A 91 -24.39 22.86 2.57
N GLY A 92 -23.51 21.84 2.45
CA GLY A 92 -22.09 21.93 2.75
C GLY A 92 -21.72 21.69 4.21
N ASN A 93 -22.67 21.31 5.07
CA ASN A 93 -22.37 20.97 6.46
C ASN A 93 -21.65 19.63 6.53
N VAL A 94 -20.58 19.56 7.33
CA VAL A 94 -19.87 18.31 7.60
C VAL A 94 -20.77 17.39 8.43
N LEU A 95 -21.11 16.24 7.86
CA LEU A 95 -21.91 15.21 8.52
C LEU A 95 -21.03 14.24 9.29
N GLU A 96 -19.88 13.88 8.73
CA GLU A 96 -19.01 12.83 9.25
C GLU A 96 -17.59 13.00 8.68
N GLU A 97 -16.60 12.78 9.53
CA GLU A 97 -15.21 12.55 9.12
C GLU A 97 -14.83 11.11 9.46
N LYS A 98 -14.28 10.40 8.49
CA LYS A 98 -13.98 8.97 8.61
C LYS A 98 -12.61 8.65 8.07
N LEU A 99 -11.86 7.83 8.80
CA LEU A 99 -10.50 7.41 8.41
C LEU A 99 -10.45 6.01 7.79
N MET A 100 -11.56 5.25 7.86
CA MET A 100 -11.64 3.92 7.26
C MET A 100 -13.08 3.58 6.87
N PRO A 101 -13.34 3.01 5.68
CA PRO A 101 -14.65 2.50 5.30
C PRO A 101 -15.19 1.42 6.26
N SER A 102 -16.50 1.19 6.24
CA SER A 102 -17.13 0.18 7.10
C SER A 102 -16.93 -1.24 6.55
N PHE A 103 -15.78 -1.86 6.85
CA PHE A 103 -15.52 -3.24 6.44
C PHE A 103 -16.19 -4.26 7.37
N ARG A 104 -17.07 -5.09 6.80
CA ARG A 104 -17.70 -6.23 7.51
C ARG A 104 -16.79 -7.46 7.61
N LYS A 105 -15.81 -7.59 6.71
CA LYS A 105 -14.90 -8.74 6.63
C LYS A 105 -13.46 -8.31 6.90
N LYS A 106 -12.71 -9.14 7.64
CA LYS A 106 -11.28 -8.95 7.89
C LYS A 106 -10.48 -8.85 6.60
N GLU A 107 -10.80 -9.71 5.61
CA GLU A 107 -10.14 -9.71 4.31
C GLU A 107 -10.26 -8.36 3.58
N SER A 108 -11.44 -7.73 3.63
CA SER A 108 -11.64 -6.41 3.01
C SER A 108 -10.78 -5.34 3.66
N ARG A 109 -10.64 -5.39 4.99
CA ARG A 109 -9.76 -4.48 5.73
C ARG A 109 -8.30 -4.67 5.33
N VAL A 110 -7.84 -5.91 5.21
CA VAL A 110 -6.46 -6.23 4.80
C VAL A 110 -6.20 -5.72 3.38
N ARG A 111 -7.08 -6.03 2.42
CA ARG A 111 -6.94 -5.55 1.02
C ARG A 111 -6.92 -4.02 0.93
N TYR A 112 -7.73 -3.36 1.74
CA TYR A 112 -7.76 -1.90 1.81
C TYR A 112 -6.45 -1.32 2.33
N THR A 113 -5.92 -1.86 3.43
CA THR A 113 -4.64 -1.38 3.98
C THR A 113 -3.46 -1.69 3.06
N THR A 114 -3.48 -2.81 2.32
CA THR A 114 -2.39 -3.14 1.39
C THR A 114 -2.35 -2.24 0.16
N VAL A 115 -3.49 -1.67 -0.25
CA VAL A 115 -3.56 -0.71 -1.36
C VAL A 115 -2.74 0.55 -1.06
N PHE A 116 -2.55 0.90 0.21
CA PHE A 116 -1.78 2.09 0.58
C PHE A 116 -0.31 2.04 0.15
N ASN A 117 0.29 0.85 0.09
CA ASN A 117 1.64 0.66 -0.44
C ASN A 117 1.75 1.13 -1.90
N MET A 118 0.68 1.02 -2.69
CA MET A 118 0.68 1.44 -4.09
C MET A 118 0.75 2.97 -4.24
N PHE A 119 0.32 3.74 -3.23
CA PHE A 119 0.42 5.20 -3.27
C PHE A 119 1.83 5.72 -2.97
N LEU A 120 2.76 4.87 -2.49
CA LEU A 120 4.17 5.23 -2.39
C LEU A 120 4.73 5.62 -3.76
N ASP A 121 4.24 4.98 -4.82
CA ASP A 121 4.66 5.29 -6.19
C ASP A 121 4.24 6.70 -6.64
N LYS A 122 3.23 7.32 -6.01
CA LYS A 122 2.87 8.72 -6.31
C LYS A 122 3.90 9.72 -5.79
N ILE A 123 4.64 9.36 -4.74
CA ILE A 123 5.59 10.23 -4.06
C ILE A 123 7.04 9.85 -4.33
N SER A 124 7.30 8.72 -5.00
CA SER A 124 8.64 8.28 -5.34
C SER A 124 9.32 9.25 -6.32
N ALA A 125 10.64 9.42 -6.17
CA ALA A 125 11.42 10.32 -7.00
C ALA A 125 11.52 9.84 -8.47
N ASP A 126 11.37 8.53 -8.71
CA ASP A 126 11.42 7.92 -10.02
C ASP A 126 10.05 7.91 -10.72
N LYS A 127 9.58 9.10 -11.09
CA LYS A 127 8.30 9.26 -11.81
C LYS A 127 8.28 8.62 -13.21
N GLY A 128 9.41 8.08 -13.68
CA GLY A 128 9.56 7.44 -14.99
C GLY A 128 9.26 5.94 -15.01
N THR A 129 9.12 5.29 -13.86
CA THR A 129 8.95 3.82 -13.79
C THR A 129 7.59 3.33 -14.31
N TYR A 130 6.54 4.14 -14.14
CA TYR A 130 5.15 3.76 -14.47
C TYR A 130 4.51 4.73 -15.46
N ASP A 131 3.63 4.20 -16.33
CA ASP A 131 2.91 5.03 -17.30
C ASP A 131 1.80 5.89 -16.65
N SER A 132 1.26 6.85 -17.39
CA SER A 132 0.19 7.72 -16.89
C SER A 132 -1.10 6.98 -16.52
N ARG A 133 -1.34 5.79 -17.09
CA ARG A 133 -2.54 4.97 -16.82
C ARG A 133 -2.46 4.33 -15.45
N TYR A 134 -1.27 3.99 -14.97
CA TYR A 134 -1.07 3.51 -13.61
C TYR A 134 -1.50 4.56 -12.58
N TYR A 135 -1.06 5.81 -12.72
CA TYR A 135 -1.46 6.87 -11.80
C TYR A 135 -2.97 7.17 -11.87
N GLN A 136 -3.56 7.13 -13.08
CA GLN A 136 -5.01 7.21 -13.22
C GLN A 136 -5.74 6.06 -12.54
N TYR A 137 -5.17 4.85 -12.56
CA TYR A 137 -5.73 3.70 -11.84
C TYR A 137 -5.72 3.93 -10.31
N LEU A 138 -4.64 4.49 -9.77
CA LEU A 138 -4.57 4.88 -8.36
C LEU A 138 -5.64 5.92 -7.99
N ASP A 139 -5.86 6.92 -8.85
CA ASP A 139 -6.94 7.92 -8.66
C ASP A 139 -8.32 7.28 -8.66
N LEU A 140 -8.56 6.33 -9.58
CA LEU A 140 -9.81 5.58 -9.66
C LEU A 140 -10.04 4.76 -8.39
N ILE A 141 -9.01 4.16 -7.78
CA ILE A 141 -9.14 3.44 -6.50
C ILE A 141 -9.64 4.39 -5.41
N ILE A 142 -9.04 5.57 -5.26
CA ILE A 142 -9.45 6.55 -4.25
C ILE A 142 -10.89 6.99 -4.49
N LYS A 143 -11.21 7.34 -5.75
CA LYS A 143 -12.56 7.76 -6.14
C LYS A 143 -13.61 6.70 -5.84
N GLN A 144 -13.38 5.45 -6.23
CA GLN A 144 -14.33 4.36 -5.99
C GLN A 144 -14.51 4.09 -4.49
N THR A 145 -13.42 4.19 -3.72
CA THR A 145 -13.47 4.06 -2.26
C THR A 145 -14.30 5.19 -1.65
N ALA A 146 -14.07 6.44 -2.05
CA ALA A 146 -14.81 7.61 -1.58
C ALA A 146 -16.31 7.50 -1.90
N MET A 147 -16.64 7.10 -3.13
CA MET A 147 -18.03 6.85 -3.54
C MET A 147 -18.68 5.73 -2.72
N ASN A 148 -17.92 4.69 -2.38
CA ASN A 148 -18.43 3.62 -1.51
C ASN A 148 -18.70 4.12 -0.09
N VAL A 149 -17.79 4.91 0.49
CA VAL A 149 -17.97 5.52 1.82
C VAL A 149 -19.18 6.45 1.84
N MET A 150 -19.37 7.27 0.80
CA MET A 150 -20.53 8.16 0.70
C MET A 150 -21.85 7.38 0.70
N LYS A 151 -21.90 6.21 0.04
CA LYS A 151 -23.09 5.34 0.05
C LYS A 151 -23.43 4.77 1.43
N GLU A 152 -22.47 4.73 2.36
CA GLU A 152 -22.73 4.31 3.74
C GLU A 152 -23.57 5.35 4.51
N ASN A 153 -23.56 6.61 4.08
CA ASN A 153 -24.30 7.71 4.69
C ASN A 153 -25.30 8.31 3.70
N THR A 154 -26.57 7.90 3.79
CA THR A 154 -27.63 8.29 2.85
C THR A 154 -27.97 9.80 2.84
N LYS A 155 -27.49 10.55 3.84
CA LYS A 155 -27.65 12.00 3.93
C LYS A 155 -26.51 12.77 3.25
N ALA A 156 -25.38 12.10 2.98
CA ALA A 156 -24.25 12.71 2.30
C ALA A 156 -24.58 12.92 0.82
N SER A 157 -24.24 14.10 0.30
CA SER A 157 -24.32 14.41 -1.13
C SER A 157 -22.95 14.72 -1.74
N HIS A 158 -21.95 14.99 -0.92
CA HIS A 158 -20.58 15.23 -1.35
C HIS A 158 -19.62 14.45 -0.46
N VAL A 159 -18.49 14.02 -1.04
CA VAL A 159 -17.38 13.41 -0.32
C VAL A 159 -16.08 14.07 -0.76
N THR A 160 -15.28 14.50 0.21
CA THR A 160 -13.88 14.88 -0.01
C THR A 160 -12.99 13.80 0.57
N ALA A 161 -12.23 13.12 -0.29
CA ALA A 161 -11.22 12.16 0.12
C ALA A 161 -9.84 12.82 0.08
N LYS A 162 -9.12 12.78 1.20
CA LYS A 162 -7.79 13.38 1.37
C LYS A 162 -6.79 12.27 1.68
N LEU A 163 -5.79 12.12 0.82
CA LEU A 163 -4.70 11.18 0.99
C LEU A 163 -3.54 11.89 1.70
N TYR A 164 -3.19 11.40 2.88
CA TYR A 164 -2.08 11.91 3.68
C TYR A 164 -0.95 10.90 3.79
N LEU A 165 0.27 11.39 3.93
CA LEU A 165 1.43 10.60 4.35
C LEU A 165 1.71 10.90 5.83
N TYR A 166 1.93 9.85 6.64
CA TYR A 166 2.40 10.04 8.01
C TYR A 166 3.81 10.67 8.01
N ASP A 167 3.96 11.77 8.74
CA ASP A 167 5.26 12.39 9.05
C ASP A 167 5.53 12.20 10.54
N TYR A 168 6.25 11.12 10.85
CA TYR A 168 6.61 10.77 12.22
C TYR A 168 7.79 11.64 12.69
N PRO A 169 7.77 12.13 13.94
CA PRO A 169 8.90 12.85 14.49
C PRO A 169 10.16 11.99 14.49
N THR A 170 11.30 12.58 14.11
CA THR A 170 12.59 11.90 14.21
C THR A 170 12.97 11.69 15.68
N ILE A 171 13.95 10.82 15.96
CA ILE A 171 14.50 10.67 17.32
C ILE A 171 15.01 12.03 17.86
N ALA A 172 15.59 12.87 17.00
CA ALA A 172 16.03 14.20 17.38
C ALA A 172 14.87 15.12 17.75
N ASP A 173 13.73 15.02 17.06
CA ASP A 173 12.52 15.78 17.37
C ASP A 173 11.86 15.28 18.65
N PHE A 174 11.85 13.97 18.86
CA PHE A 174 11.35 13.36 20.09
C PHE A 174 12.14 13.82 21.32
N ASN A 175 13.48 13.87 21.22
CA ASN A 175 14.35 14.40 22.27
C ASN A 175 14.14 15.90 22.53
N LYS A 176 13.55 16.63 21.58
CA LYS A 176 13.14 18.04 21.73
C LYS A 176 11.68 18.20 22.18
N GLY A 177 11.00 17.11 22.52
CA GLY A 177 9.62 17.10 23.03
C GLY A 177 8.53 17.03 21.96
N LYS A 178 8.88 16.86 20.67
CA LYS A 178 7.88 16.63 19.61
C LYS A 178 7.46 15.17 19.62
N VAL A 179 6.33 14.89 20.24
CA VAL A 179 5.78 13.53 20.42
C VAL A 179 4.63 13.20 19.48
N LYS A 180 4.06 14.19 18.78
CA LYS A 180 2.92 14.00 17.89
C LYS A 180 3.35 13.84 16.44
N GLU A 181 2.68 12.94 15.74
CA GLU A 181 2.73 12.78 14.30
C GLU A 181 2.11 13.99 13.59
N ASN A 182 2.65 14.27 12.41
CA ASN A 182 2.10 15.21 11.45
C ASN A 182 1.55 14.45 10.24
N PHE A 183 0.75 15.13 9.43
CA PHE A 183 0.21 14.61 8.19
C PHE A 183 0.57 15.54 7.04
N ILE A 184 1.19 14.98 6.00
CA ILE A 184 1.47 15.71 4.77
C ILE A 184 0.36 15.38 3.79
N LEU A 185 -0.39 16.38 3.31
CA LEU A 185 -1.40 16.17 2.28
C LEU A 185 -0.70 15.86 0.95
N ILE A 186 -0.99 14.69 0.41
CA ILE A 186 -0.43 14.21 -0.85
C ILE A 186 -1.40 14.46 -2.00
N ASP A 187 -2.68 14.20 -1.78
CA ASP A 187 -3.70 14.32 -2.83
C ASP A 187 -5.11 14.58 -2.26
N GLU A 188 -5.97 15.20 -3.05
CA GLU A 188 -7.34 15.54 -2.68
C GLU A 188 -8.32 15.26 -3.82
N PHE A 189 -9.37 14.50 -3.52
CA PHE A 189 -10.43 14.14 -4.45
C PHE A 189 -11.76 14.67 -3.94
N LYS A 190 -12.47 15.42 -4.79
CA LYS A 190 -13.81 15.93 -4.53
C LYS A 190 -14.81 15.26 -5.47
N TYR A 191 -15.90 14.76 -4.91
CA TYR A 191 -17.02 14.20 -5.65
C TYR A 191 -18.35 14.65 -5.04
#